data_AF-A0A3D9GW58-F1
#
_entry.id   AF-A0A3D9GW58-F1
#
_cell.length_a   1.000
_cell.length_b   1.000
_cell.length_c   1.000
_cell.angle_alpha   90.00
_cell.angle_beta   90.00
_cell.angle_gamma   90.00
#
_symmetry.space_group_name_H-M   'P 1'
#
loop_
_entity.id
_entity.type
_entity.pdbx_description
1 polymer ?
#
loop_
_entity_poly.entity_id
_entity_poly.type
_entity_poly.pdbx_seq_one_letter_code
_entity_poly.pdbx_strand_id
1 'polypeptide(L)'
;MKHDGNKPVPFFELVTQGTGNGLKQHDLSGLIWHDEEMTFDSMYEAQVWALDEPYNKLGWAYDGYRTADPKIAGALVWELMKAKTAGYGRREVFADEQHVDKTTIYRVWVKWTRPEPGALHSD
;
A
#
# COMPACT_ATOMS: atom_id res chain seq x y z
N MET A 1 -11.72 39.56 -1.51
CA MET A 1 -10.87 38.42 -1.10
C MET A 1 -11.36 37.18 -1.83
N LYS A 2 -10.50 36.52 -2.60
CA LYS A 2 -10.87 35.34 -3.40
C LYS A 2 -10.94 34.11 -2.48
N HIS A 3 -11.95 33.27 -2.72
CA HIS A 3 -12.15 31.98 -2.06
C HIS A 3 -10.96 31.04 -2.33
N ASP A 4 -10.27 30.58 -1.30
CA ASP A 4 -9.51 29.34 -1.40
C ASP A 4 -10.39 28.20 -0.90
N GLY A 5 -11.06 27.57 -1.87
CA GLY A 5 -11.82 26.34 -1.66
C GLY A 5 -10.87 25.24 -1.22
N ASN A 6 -11.01 24.82 0.03
CA ASN A 6 -10.32 23.68 0.60
C ASN A 6 -10.72 22.44 -0.21
N LYS A 7 -9.93 22.10 -1.24
CA LYS A 7 -10.14 20.88 -2.02
C LYS A 7 -9.90 19.69 -1.08
N PRO A 8 -10.80 18.69 -1.04
CA PRO A 8 -10.56 17.50 -0.25
C PRO A 8 -9.26 16.85 -0.74
N VAL A 9 -8.30 16.73 0.17
CA VAL A 9 -7.04 16.04 -0.07
C VAL A 9 -7.38 14.57 -0.29
N PRO A 10 -7.00 13.95 -1.42
CA PRO A 10 -7.24 12.53 -1.64
C PRO A 10 -6.64 11.72 -0.49
N PHE A 11 -7.37 10.73 0.02
CA PHE A 11 -6.92 9.89 1.13
C PHE A 11 -5.51 9.30 0.89
N PHE A 12 -5.18 9.02 -0.38
CA PHE A 12 -3.84 8.60 -0.79
C PHE A 12 -2.73 9.61 -0.44
N GLU A 13 -2.93 10.91 -0.65
CA GLU A 13 -1.95 11.93 -0.24
C GLU A 13 -1.79 11.97 1.29
N LEU A 14 -2.85 11.69 2.05
CA LEU A 14 -2.78 11.67 3.52
C LEU A 14 -1.99 10.45 4.05
N VAL A 15 -2.11 9.30 3.40
CA VAL A 15 -1.43 8.05 3.83
C VAL A 15 0.02 7.97 3.34
N THR A 16 0.34 8.62 2.23
CA THR A 16 1.70 8.67 1.67
C THR A 16 2.58 9.74 2.32
N GLN A 17 1.98 10.76 2.94
CA GLN A 17 2.70 11.78 3.69
C GLN A 17 3.00 11.30 5.10
N GLY A 18 4.05 10.47 5.20
CA GLY A 18 4.90 10.50 6.40
C GLY A 18 5.23 11.96 6.71
N THR A 19 4.88 12.39 7.91
CA THR A 19 5.06 13.75 8.41
C THR A 19 6.45 14.31 8.13
N GLY A 20 6.53 15.34 7.29
CA GLY A 20 7.63 16.31 7.25
C GLY A 20 8.83 15.95 6.35
N ASN A 21 9.08 16.84 5.39
CA ASN A 21 10.35 17.07 4.69
C ASN A 21 11.05 15.85 4.06
N GLY A 22 10.78 15.68 2.77
CA GLY A 22 11.52 14.81 1.85
C GLY A 22 10.79 13.50 1.62
N LEU A 23 10.23 13.34 0.41
CA LEU A 23 9.95 12.01 -0.14
C LEU A 23 11.28 11.26 -0.11
N LYS A 24 11.52 10.47 0.94
CA LYS A 24 12.68 9.57 0.98
C LYS A 24 12.48 8.67 -0.22
N GLN A 25 13.36 8.78 -1.22
CA GLN A 25 13.41 7.81 -2.29
C GLN A 25 13.67 6.46 -1.63
N HIS A 26 12.61 5.66 -1.52
CA HIS A 26 12.74 4.29 -1.10
C HIS A 26 13.47 3.57 -2.24
N ASP A 27 14.55 2.88 -1.91
CA ASP A 27 15.17 1.98 -2.86
C ASP A 27 14.19 0.82 -3.12
N LEU A 28 13.57 0.83 -4.30
CA LEU A 28 12.59 -0.16 -4.73
C LEU A 28 13.25 -1.34 -5.49
N SER A 29 14.56 -1.28 -5.73
CA SER A 29 15.27 -2.20 -6.64
C SER A 29 15.37 -3.66 -6.15
N GLY A 30 15.08 -3.90 -4.86
CA GLY A 30 15.06 -5.23 -4.24
C GLY A 30 13.66 -5.78 -3.92
N LEU A 31 12.59 -5.07 -4.27
CA LEU A 31 11.23 -5.50 -3.99
C LEU A 31 10.72 -6.42 -5.10
N ILE A 32 10.13 -7.56 -4.72
CA ILE A 32 9.37 -8.38 -5.65
C ILE A 32 7.99 -7.75 -5.81
N TRP A 33 7.65 -7.34 -7.03
CA TRP A 33 6.37 -6.71 -7.35
C TRP A 33 5.41 -7.70 -8.01
N HIS A 34 4.13 -7.56 -7.68
CA HIS A 34 3.03 -8.18 -8.40
C HIS A 34 2.23 -7.11 -9.16
N ASP A 35 1.94 -7.38 -10.43
CA ASP A 35 1.14 -6.51 -11.30
C ASP A 35 -0.27 -7.05 -11.42
N GLU A 36 -1.25 -6.21 -11.08
CA GLU A 36 -2.67 -6.51 -11.19
C GLU A 36 -3.29 -5.73 -12.36
N GLU A 37 -3.94 -6.49 -13.24
CA GLU A 37 -4.66 -5.96 -14.40
C GLU A 37 -6.18 -5.87 -14.14
N MET A 38 -6.68 -6.49 -13.07
CA MET A 38 -8.09 -6.47 -12.72
C MET A 38 -8.54 -5.07 -12.26
N THR A 39 -9.78 -4.75 -12.60
CA THR A 39 -10.47 -3.54 -12.17
C THR A 39 -11.86 -3.89 -11.66
N PHE A 40 -12.35 -3.12 -10.70
CA PHE A 40 -13.68 -3.29 -10.12
C PHE A 40 -14.57 -2.07 -10.38
N ASP A 41 -15.88 -2.27 -10.34
CA ASP A 41 -16.83 -1.17 -10.50
C ASP A 41 -17.05 -0.44 -9.16
N SER A 42 -16.95 -1.15 -8.05
CA SER A 42 -17.17 -0.61 -6.71
C SER A 42 -15.98 -0.77 -5.77
N MET A 43 -15.94 0.09 -4.75
CA MET A 43 -14.97 -0.06 -3.65
C MET A 43 -15.21 -1.35 -2.86
N TYR A 44 -16.48 -1.78 -2.75
CA TYR A 44 -16.85 -2.99 -2.02
C TYR A 44 -16.25 -4.24 -2.68
N GLU A 45 -16.40 -4.40 -4.00
CA GLU A 45 -15.85 -5.55 -4.72
C GLU A 45 -14.32 -5.55 -4.65
N ALA A 46 -13.69 -4.38 -4.83
CA ALA A 46 -12.24 -4.25 -4.70
C ALA A 46 -11.76 -4.64 -3.30
N GLN A 47 -12.51 -4.31 -2.24
CA GLN A 47 -12.15 -4.65 -0.87
C GLN A 47 -12.33 -6.14 -0.56
N VAL A 48 -13.42 -6.75 -1.03
CA VAL A 48 -13.65 -8.20 -0.90
C VAL A 48 -12.53 -8.96 -1.60
N TRP A 49 -12.18 -8.55 -2.83
CA TRP A 49 -11.09 -9.16 -3.56
C TRP A 49 -9.74 -8.95 -2.87
N ALA A 50 -9.45 -7.72 -2.42
CA ALA A 50 -8.18 -7.39 -1.80
C ALA A 50 -7.91 -8.23 -0.53
N LEU A 51 -8.95 -8.55 0.24
CA LEU A 51 -8.86 -9.38 1.44
C LEU A 51 -8.63 -10.86 1.16
N ASP A 52 -9.15 -11.36 0.05
CA ASP A 52 -9.06 -12.79 -0.31
C ASP A 52 -7.65 -13.14 -0.81
N GLU A 53 -7.14 -12.34 -1.73
CA GLU A 53 -5.93 -12.66 -2.49
C GLU A 53 -4.72 -11.80 -2.08
N PRO A 54 -4.69 -10.49 -2.40
CA PRO A 54 -3.45 -9.75 -2.31
C PRO A 54 -3.03 -9.39 -0.89
N TYR A 55 -3.97 -9.16 0.04
CA TYR A 55 -3.64 -8.93 1.44
C TYR A 55 -2.87 -10.12 2.06
N ASN A 56 -3.27 -11.35 1.73
CA ASN A 56 -2.68 -12.57 2.28
C ASN A 56 -1.30 -12.87 1.67
N LYS A 57 -1.08 -12.46 0.42
CA LYS A 57 0.17 -12.69 -0.32
C LYS A 57 1.20 -11.58 -0.12
N LEU A 58 0.76 -10.35 0.14
CA LEU A 58 1.63 -9.18 0.32
C LEU A 58 2.48 -9.29 1.59
N GLY A 59 3.80 -9.24 1.41
CA GLY A 59 4.82 -9.48 2.43
C GLY A 59 5.24 -10.95 2.57
N TRP A 60 4.70 -11.86 1.76
CA TRP A 60 5.11 -13.28 1.74
C TRP A 60 5.51 -13.75 0.34
N ALA A 61 4.60 -13.65 -0.64
CA ALA A 61 4.86 -14.05 -2.02
C ALA A 61 5.52 -12.93 -2.85
N TYR A 62 5.22 -11.69 -2.49
CA TYR A 62 5.77 -10.47 -3.08
C TYR A 62 5.80 -9.37 -2.02
N ASP A 63 6.68 -8.39 -2.20
CA ASP A 63 6.85 -7.29 -1.26
C ASP A 63 6.00 -6.07 -1.62
N GLY A 64 5.61 -5.97 -2.89
CA GLY A 64 4.80 -4.88 -3.42
C GLY A 64 3.76 -5.32 -4.43
N TYR A 65 2.74 -4.48 -4.60
CA TYR A 65 1.58 -4.68 -5.46
C TYR A 65 1.35 -3.42 -6.29
N ARG A 66 1.11 -3.57 -7.59
CA ARG A 66 0.88 -2.48 -8.55
C ARG A 66 -0.44 -2.69 -9.26
N THR A 67 -1.23 -1.63 -9.42
CA THR A 67 -2.53 -1.68 -10.08
C THR A 67 -2.87 -0.33 -10.71
N ALA A 68 -3.63 -0.35 -11.80
CA ALA A 68 -4.25 0.85 -12.34
C ALA A 68 -5.59 1.20 -11.63
N ASP A 69 -6.13 0.31 -10.81
CA ASP A 69 -7.37 0.55 -10.06
C ASP A 69 -7.07 1.17 -8.68
N PRO A 70 -7.40 2.46 -8.45
CA PRO A 70 -7.19 3.10 -7.15
C PRO A 70 -7.95 2.44 -6.01
N LYS A 71 -9.06 1.72 -6.31
CA LYS A 71 -9.90 1.08 -5.29
C LYS A 71 -9.21 -0.13 -4.68
N ILE A 72 -8.50 -0.92 -5.49
CA ILE A 72 -7.72 -2.06 -5.01
C ILE A 72 -6.58 -1.56 -4.12
N ALA A 73 -5.82 -0.57 -4.59
CA ALA A 73 -4.73 0.02 -3.81
C ALA A 73 -5.25 0.63 -2.49
N GLY A 74 -6.39 1.34 -2.53
CA GLY A 74 -7.01 1.94 -1.35
C GLY A 74 -7.46 0.89 -0.33
N ALA A 75 -8.09 -0.18 -0.79
CA ALA A 75 -8.51 -1.30 0.07
C ALA A 75 -7.30 -1.98 0.73
N LEU A 76 -6.23 -2.23 -0.03
CA LEU A 76 -4.99 -2.82 0.50
C LEU A 76 -4.37 -1.95 1.58
N VAL A 77 -4.18 -0.66 1.31
CA VAL A 77 -3.63 0.29 2.28
C VAL A 77 -4.47 0.31 3.56
N TRP A 78 -5.80 0.38 3.41
CA TRP A 78 -6.71 0.39 4.55
C TRP A 78 -6.56 -0.86 5.44
N GLU A 79 -6.61 -2.06 4.86
CA GLU A 79 -6.54 -3.30 5.65
C GLU A 79 -5.16 -3.51 6.28
N LEU A 80 -4.07 -3.16 5.57
CA LEU A 80 -2.71 -3.22 6.11
C LEU A 80 -2.53 -2.25 7.30
N MET A 81 -3.03 -1.01 7.16
CA MET A 81 -2.96 -0.01 8.22
C MET A 81 -3.84 -0.36 9.42
N LYS A 82 -5.01 -0.95 9.18
CA LYS A 82 -5.90 -1.47 10.22
C LYS A 82 -5.23 -2.60 11.00
N ALA A 83 -4.58 -3.55 10.32
CA ALA A 83 -3.81 -4.61 10.97
C ALA A 83 -2.63 -4.07 11.79
N LYS A 84 -1.92 -3.05 11.27
CA LYS A 84 -0.85 -2.34 12.00
C LYS A 84 -1.38 -1.68 13.27
N THR A 85 -2.48 -0.93 13.15
CA THR A 85 -3.11 -0.20 14.27
C THR A 85 -3.62 -1.14 15.36
N ALA A 86 -4.17 -2.29 14.97
CA ALA A 86 -4.64 -3.31 15.90
C ALA A 86 -3.51 -4.13 16.58
N GLY A 87 -2.24 -3.90 16.20
CA GLY A 87 -1.08 -4.57 16.78
C GLY A 87 -0.76 -5.96 16.20
N TYR A 88 -1.54 -6.43 15.22
CA TYR A 88 -1.29 -7.71 14.55
C TYR A 88 -0.26 -7.58 13.40
N GLY A 89 -0.13 -6.39 12.82
CA GLY A 89 0.84 -6.10 11.75
C GLY A 89 2.08 -5.40 12.28
N ARG A 90 3.26 -6.03 12.16
CA ARG A 90 4.57 -5.39 12.41
C ARG A 90 5.21 -4.80 11.16
N ARG A 91 4.46 -4.75 10.07
CA ARG A 91 4.95 -4.31 8.76
C ARG A 91 4.83 -2.80 8.66
N GLU A 92 5.86 -2.17 8.14
CA GLU A 92 5.76 -0.80 7.62
C GLU A 92 5.04 -0.85 6.29
N VAL A 93 4.04 0.01 6.13
CA VAL A 93 3.17 0.05 4.95
C VAL A 93 3.49 1.34 4.21
N PHE A 94 3.69 1.22 2.91
CA PHE A 94 3.99 2.34 2.03
C PHE A 94 3.07 2.28 0.82
N ALA A 95 2.77 3.45 0.28
CA ALA A 95 2.07 3.59 -0.98
C ALA A 95 2.60 4.79 -1.74
N ASP A 96 2.41 4.79 -3.05
CA ASP A 96 2.58 5.98 -3.89
C ASP A 96 1.84 5.82 -5.22
N GLU A 97 1.92 6.88 -6.03
CA GLU A 97 1.37 6.92 -7.37
C GLU A 97 2.51 7.18 -8.37
N GLN A 98 2.58 6.36 -9.40
CA GLN A 98 3.49 6.53 -10.52
C GLN A 98 2.70 6.93 -11.77
N HIS A 99 2.99 8.11 -12.29
CA HIS A 99 2.44 8.57 -13.54
C HIS A 99 3.35 8.12 -14.68
N VAL A 100 2.86 7.21 -15.53
CA VAL A 100 3.58 6.72 -16.71
C VAL A 100 2.71 7.02 -17.94
N ASP A 101 3.23 7.86 -18.83
CA ASP A 101 2.52 8.37 -20.00
C ASP A 101 1.16 9.03 -19.66
N LYS A 102 0.06 8.30 -19.84
CA LYS A 102 -1.33 8.72 -19.60
C LYS A 102 -2.04 7.86 -18.56
N THR A 103 -1.30 6.96 -17.90
CA THR A 103 -1.85 6.03 -16.92
C THR A 103 -1.22 6.29 -15.56
N THR A 104 -2.06 6.31 -14.54
CA THR A 104 -1.62 6.33 -13.14
C THR A 104 -1.56 4.90 -12.64
N ILE A 105 -0.39 4.49 -12.16
CA ILE A 105 -0.18 3.20 -11.51
C ILE A 105 -0.04 3.44 -10.01
N TYR A 106 -0.92 2.84 -9.24
CA TYR A 106 -0.90 2.87 -7.78
C TYR A 106 -0.02 1.72 -7.29
N ARG A 107 0.93 2.04 -6.41
CA ARG A 107 1.85 1.05 -5.85
C ARG A 107 1.67 1.01 -4.34
N VAL A 108 1.59 -0.21 -3.80
CA VAL A 108 1.49 -0.47 -2.36
C VAL A 108 2.56 -1.50 -2.03
N TRP A 109 3.39 -1.24 -1.03
CA TRP A 109 4.41 -2.19 -0.61
C TRP A 109 4.58 -2.20 0.88
N VAL A 110 5.11 -3.31 1.38
CA VAL A 110 5.40 -3.49 2.79
C VAL A 110 6.88 -3.73 3.01
N LYS A 111 7.38 -3.23 4.13
CA LYS A 111 8.70 -3.59 4.63
C LYS A 111 8.54 -4.19 6.01
N TRP A 112 9.20 -5.31 6.24
CA TRP A 112 9.36 -5.85 7.58
C TRP A 112 10.77 -6.35 7.79
N THR A 113 11.25 -6.22 9.02
CA THR A 113 12.44 -6.92 9.46
C THR A 113 12.04 -8.38 9.63
N ARG A 114 12.38 -9.23 8.66
CA ARG A 114 12.17 -10.68 8.81
C ARG A 114 12.98 -11.10 10.04
N PRO A 115 12.37 -11.68 11.10
CA PRO A 115 13.17 -12.26 12.16
C PRO A 115 14.05 -13.34 11.52
N GLU A 116 15.33 -13.39 11.88
CA GLU A 116 16.22 -14.40 11.32
C GLU A 116 15.63 -15.80 11.50
N PRO A 117 15.74 -16.69 10.50
CA PRO A 117 15.31 -18.07 10.66
C PRO A 117 16.05 -18.70 11.86
N GLY A 118 15.34 -18.88 12.99
CA GLY A 118 15.92 -19.42 14.24
C GLY A 118 15.53 -18.66 15.51
N ALA A 119 14.97 -17.45 15.42
CA ALA A 119 14.63 -16.65 16.61
C ALA A 119 13.38 -17.13 17.41
N LEU A 120 12.79 -18.28 17.08
CA LEU A 120 11.59 -18.84 17.73
C LEU A 120 11.87 -20.01 18.68
N HIS A 121 13.15 -20.32 18.96
CA HIS A 121 13.51 -21.33 19.95
C HIS A 121 14.49 -20.75 20.97
N SER A 122 13.98 -19.88 21.84
CA SER A 122 14.61 -19.56 23.12
C SER A 122 13.51 -19.08 24.05
N ASP A 123 12.84 -20.05 24.69
CA ASP A 123 12.47 -20.07 26.11
C ASP A 123 11.77 -21.39 26.45
#